data_AF-A0A960RWE7-F1
#
_entry.id   AF-A0A960RWE7-F1
#
_cell.length_a   1.000
_cell.length_b   1.000
_cell.length_c   1.000
_cell.angle_alpha   90.00
_cell.angle_beta   90.00
_cell.angle_gamma   90.00
#
_symmetry.space_group_name_H-M   'P 1'
#
loop_
_entity.id
_entity.type
_entity.pdbx_description
1 polymer ?
#
loop_
_entity_poly.entity_id
_entity_poly.type
_entity_poly.pdbx_seq_one_letter_code
_entity_poly.pdbx_strand_id
1 'polypeptide(L)'
;MKYPSLLPIEKFDFLEEAEDEEDVLDLLTEHPREMLLFFELACEDQAWIRNENNFMKELLNWYSTEYFDGLLATDVGERAAETIRKNYQHLEPMIPKDLFVQVNDEMIGTNSLLFGTISSYLGEIIQKECYAAHSGTLTLEGGSPNTLEDIIEFAHTGFVKELWKKDEKTVLQELEEANLWGVKEFVAIAAAILVRYINKVNVYSMISMAFEREYKELKTACVAFLNEKLEGCQFRELPHSLEMRFDNLLEKTFDIFHKLQPLITHLAISHELPVESGFSELMKYTPSLQGLDLSETTHYTERYKDIPESVEELNLSMCSWLEDEHLRLFIQICPRIRVLTMKSVSQISHRGWATLIRLEGLEQLYIDRCYQIRDDDLLIIAQSAERFTHLSVAECDKITDRAFSDFARRAVKLEELNLSKTAIANEALIDIVHRCHKIRCLNLTRCLNISDKGVVEICRFESVLEEIDITGCAISEGAFALIQELRPKMTVVRRE
;
A
#
# COMPACT_ATOMS: atom_id res chain seq x y z
N MET A 1 -44.83 25.74 10.50
CA MET A 1 -43.82 25.63 9.43
C MET A 1 -44.34 24.76 8.27
N LYS A 2 -43.83 24.91 7.03
CA LYS A 2 -43.94 23.82 6.03
C LYS A 2 -42.71 22.93 6.18
N TYR A 3 -42.86 21.61 6.12
CA TYR A 3 -41.70 20.70 6.17
C TYR A 3 -40.98 20.60 4.81
N PRO A 4 -39.70 20.16 4.77
CA PRO A 4 -38.99 19.87 3.52
C PRO A 4 -39.78 18.89 2.66
N SER A 5 -39.79 19.09 1.34
CA SER A 5 -40.63 18.30 0.44
C SER A 5 -40.29 16.80 0.39
N LEU A 6 -39.04 16.45 0.74
CA LEU A 6 -38.52 15.09 0.75
C LEU A 6 -38.59 14.41 2.12
N LEU A 7 -39.19 15.06 3.13
CA LEU A 7 -39.26 14.51 4.47
C LEU A 7 -40.21 13.29 4.54
N PRO A 8 -39.72 12.09 4.93
CA PRO A 8 -40.56 10.92 5.09
C PRO A 8 -41.38 11.03 6.38
N ILE A 9 -42.64 11.47 6.25
CA ILE A 9 -43.53 11.79 7.38
C ILE A 9 -43.55 10.66 8.44
N GLU A 10 -43.59 9.39 8.00
CA GLU A 10 -43.60 8.18 8.86
C GLU A 10 -42.38 8.01 9.79
N LYS A 11 -41.30 8.75 9.57
CA LYS A 11 -40.11 8.75 10.45
C LYS A 11 -40.09 9.91 11.43
N PHE A 12 -41.03 10.84 11.29
CA PHE A 12 -41.09 12.10 12.03
C PHE A 12 -42.46 12.28 12.69
N ASP A 13 -43.15 11.18 13.00
CA ASP A 13 -44.47 11.17 13.66
C ASP A 13 -44.46 11.95 14.99
N PHE A 14 -43.32 12.01 15.67
CA PHE A 14 -43.15 12.79 16.91
C PHE A 14 -43.26 14.30 16.70
N LEU A 15 -43.11 14.80 15.47
CA LEU A 15 -43.32 16.21 15.11
C LEU A 15 -44.80 16.55 14.86
N GLU A 16 -45.72 15.59 14.91
CA GLU A 16 -47.16 15.85 14.72
C GLU A 16 -47.76 16.75 15.81
N GLU A 17 -47.16 16.75 17.01
CA GLU A 17 -47.62 17.53 18.15
C GLU A 17 -47.07 18.97 18.18
N ALA A 18 -46.15 19.33 17.26
CA ALA A 18 -45.55 20.66 17.21
C ALA A 18 -46.54 21.73 16.70
N GLU A 19 -46.74 22.80 17.46
CA GLU A 19 -47.64 23.90 17.10
C GLU A 19 -46.93 24.99 16.27
N ASP A 20 -45.63 25.17 16.49
CA ASP A 20 -44.81 26.15 15.79
C ASP A 20 -43.37 25.68 15.47
N GLU A 21 -42.51 26.58 15.00
CA GLU A 21 -41.12 26.27 14.63
C GLU A 21 -40.21 25.98 15.83
N GLU A 22 -40.51 26.57 17.00
CA GLU A 22 -39.76 26.38 18.23
C GLU A 22 -40.02 24.97 18.76
N ASP A 23 -41.28 24.54 18.76
CA ASP A 23 -41.67 23.18 19.13
C ASP A 23 -40.99 22.11 18.24
N VAL A 24 -40.93 22.37 16.92
CA VAL A 24 -40.25 21.45 15.98
C VAL A 24 -38.78 21.33 16.32
N LEU A 25 -38.11 22.45 16.59
CA LEU A 25 -36.69 22.44 16.93
C LEU A 25 -36.46 21.69 18.23
N ASP A 26 -37.20 22.01 19.29
CA ASP A 26 -37.09 21.37 20.61
C ASP A 26 -37.23 19.85 20.49
N LEU A 27 -38.26 19.36 19.80
CA LEU A 27 -38.46 17.93 19.56
C LEU A 27 -37.33 17.29 18.76
N LEU A 28 -36.77 17.98 17.76
CA LEU A 28 -35.61 17.47 17.03
C LEU A 28 -34.37 17.39 17.90
N THR A 29 -34.13 18.33 18.81
CA THR A 29 -32.95 18.32 19.69
C THR A 29 -32.94 17.12 20.65
N GLU A 30 -34.11 16.59 21.03
CA GLU A 30 -34.24 15.36 21.82
C GLU A 30 -33.86 14.10 21.02
N HIS A 31 -33.83 14.21 19.68
CA HIS A 31 -33.57 13.12 18.74
C HIS A 31 -32.45 13.46 17.73
N PRO A 32 -31.16 13.54 18.15
CA PRO A 32 -30.07 14.04 17.30
C PRO A 32 -29.86 13.29 15.98
N ARG A 33 -30.18 12.00 15.92
CA ARG A 33 -30.02 11.19 14.69
C ARG A 33 -31.12 11.47 13.68
N GLU A 34 -32.34 11.61 14.17
CA GLU A 34 -33.51 12.00 13.40
C GLU A 34 -33.36 13.46 12.94
N MET A 35 -32.84 14.35 13.78
CA MET A 35 -32.46 15.72 13.42
C MET A 35 -31.40 15.77 12.32
N LEU A 36 -30.41 14.88 12.34
CA LEU A 36 -29.43 14.76 11.25
C LEU A 36 -30.09 14.34 9.94
N LEU A 37 -30.98 13.34 9.97
CA LEU A 37 -31.73 12.93 8.80
C LEU A 37 -32.63 14.07 8.28
N PHE A 38 -33.31 14.78 9.18
CA PHE A 38 -34.11 15.95 8.85
C PHE A 38 -33.24 17.01 8.15
N PHE A 39 -32.08 17.32 8.72
CA PHE A 39 -31.14 18.31 8.20
C PHE A 39 -30.59 17.93 6.82
N GLU A 40 -30.20 16.68 6.63
CA GLU A 40 -29.73 16.15 5.34
C GLU A 40 -30.80 16.34 4.25
N LEU A 41 -32.04 15.97 4.55
CA LEU A 41 -33.17 16.12 3.61
C LEU A 41 -33.57 17.58 3.39
N ALA A 42 -33.50 18.42 4.43
CA ALA A 42 -33.72 19.85 4.32
C ALA A 42 -32.70 20.50 3.39
N CYS A 43 -31.44 20.06 3.45
CA CYS A 43 -30.37 20.55 2.58
C CYS A 43 -30.59 20.22 1.09
N GLU A 44 -31.36 19.17 0.78
CA GLU A 44 -31.74 18.82 -0.60
C GLU A 44 -32.84 19.74 -1.18
N ASP A 45 -33.58 20.46 -0.33
CA ASP A 45 -34.67 21.37 -0.73
C ASP A 45 -34.22 22.85 -0.64
N GLN A 46 -33.56 23.33 -1.68
CA GLN A 46 -33.03 24.71 -1.73
C GLN A 46 -34.12 25.79 -1.59
N ALA A 47 -35.36 25.51 -2.02
CA ALA A 47 -36.44 26.47 -1.90
C ALA A 47 -36.88 26.58 -0.43
N TRP A 48 -36.90 25.45 0.27
CA TRP A 48 -37.19 25.38 1.69
C TRP A 48 -36.17 26.15 2.54
N ILE A 49 -34.87 25.90 2.35
CA ILE A 49 -33.79 26.60 3.08
C ILE A 49 -33.91 28.13 2.97
N ARG A 50 -34.29 28.63 1.78
CA ARG A 50 -34.45 30.08 1.55
C ARG A 50 -35.63 30.68 2.30
N ASN A 51 -36.71 29.93 2.47
CA ASN A 51 -37.91 30.38 3.15
C ASN A 51 -37.76 30.24 4.67
N GLU A 52 -37.10 29.18 5.13
CA GLU A 52 -36.97 28.77 6.53
C GLU A 52 -35.55 29.04 7.06
N ASN A 53 -34.98 30.20 6.71
CA ASN A 53 -33.59 30.53 7.00
C ASN A 53 -33.29 30.70 8.50
N ASN A 54 -34.23 31.21 9.29
CA ASN A 54 -34.08 31.38 10.73
C ASN A 54 -34.02 30.01 11.42
N PHE A 55 -34.92 29.10 11.03
CA PHE A 55 -34.90 27.73 11.53
C PHE A 55 -33.59 27.02 11.20
N MET A 56 -33.10 27.14 9.96
CA MET A 56 -31.80 26.59 9.58
C MET A 56 -30.64 27.18 10.37
N LYS A 57 -30.70 28.47 10.69
CA LYS A 57 -29.69 29.12 11.54
C LYS A 57 -29.71 28.58 12.98
N GLU A 58 -30.88 28.42 13.57
CA GLU A 58 -31.06 27.82 14.91
C GLU A 58 -30.52 26.39 14.96
N LEU A 59 -30.84 25.59 13.94
CA LEU A 59 -30.39 24.21 13.77
C LEU A 59 -28.86 24.11 13.65
N LEU A 60 -28.24 24.97 12.82
CA LEU A 60 -26.77 25.06 12.71
C LEU A 60 -26.12 25.53 14.02
N ASN A 61 -26.77 26.45 14.74
CA ASN A 61 -26.32 26.90 16.05
C ASN A 61 -26.32 25.75 17.06
N TRP A 62 -27.40 24.98 17.12
CA TRP A 62 -27.50 23.81 17.98
C TRP A 62 -26.38 22.80 17.72
N TYR A 63 -26.15 22.41 16.46
CA TYR A 63 -25.04 21.49 16.13
C TYR A 63 -23.67 22.00 16.57
N SER A 64 -23.43 23.31 16.41
CA SER A 64 -22.15 23.92 16.78
C SER A 64 -21.98 23.96 18.30
N THR A 65 -23.04 24.33 19.03
CA THR A 65 -23.05 24.34 20.50
C THR A 65 -22.87 22.95 21.08
N GLU A 66 -23.65 21.95 20.64
CA GLU A 66 -23.54 20.58 21.15
C GLU A 66 -22.17 19.96 20.85
N TYR A 67 -21.59 20.27 19.69
CA TYR A 67 -20.24 19.85 19.36
C TYR A 67 -19.20 20.52 20.27
N PHE A 68 -19.30 21.84 20.44
CA PHE A 68 -18.40 22.63 21.27
C PHE A 68 -18.44 22.16 22.74
N ASP A 69 -19.63 21.83 23.24
CA ASP A 69 -19.85 21.34 24.60
C ASP A 69 -19.50 19.85 24.79
N GLY A 70 -19.07 19.16 23.73
CA GLY A 70 -18.70 17.74 23.77
C GLY A 70 -19.90 16.80 24.00
N LEU A 71 -21.11 17.26 23.72
CA LEU A 71 -22.37 16.53 23.89
C LEU A 71 -22.80 15.83 22.60
N LEU A 72 -22.36 16.32 21.45
CA LEU A 72 -22.66 15.73 20.15
C LEU A 72 -21.84 14.46 19.90
N ALA A 73 -22.51 13.36 19.56
CA ALA A 73 -21.85 12.12 19.17
C ALA A 73 -20.97 12.33 17.92
N THR A 74 -19.76 11.75 17.92
CA THR A 74 -18.76 11.95 16.85
C THR A 74 -19.31 11.65 15.46
N ASP A 75 -20.04 10.53 15.30
CA ASP A 75 -20.64 10.13 14.02
C ASP A 75 -21.70 11.11 13.51
N VAL A 76 -22.44 11.73 14.43
CA VAL A 76 -23.45 12.75 14.11
C VAL A 76 -22.78 14.05 13.70
N GLY A 77 -21.76 14.49 14.45
CA GLY A 77 -21.00 15.70 14.15
C GLY A 77 -20.27 15.63 12.81
N GLU A 78 -19.58 14.53 12.52
CA GLU A 78 -18.87 14.33 11.25
C GLU A 78 -19.83 14.40 10.04
N ARG A 79 -20.98 13.72 10.13
CA ARG A 79 -21.99 13.74 9.06
C ARG A 79 -22.68 15.10 8.92
N ALA A 80 -22.96 15.78 10.03
CA ALA A 80 -23.50 17.14 10.00
C ALA A 80 -22.52 18.10 9.31
N ALA A 81 -21.23 18.04 9.68
CA ALA A 81 -20.18 18.84 9.05
C ALA A 81 -20.04 18.54 7.54
N GLU A 82 -20.06 17.26 7.15
CA GLU A 82 -20.04 16.86 5.74
C GLU A 82 -21.24 17.41 4.96
N THR A 83 -22.43 17.36 5.54
CA THR A 83 -23.67 17.90 4.96
C THR A 83 -23.59 19.42 4.80
N ILE A 84 -23.04 20.13 5.79
CA ILE A 84 -22.79 21.57 5.73
C ILE A 84 -21.81 21.89 4.59
N ARG A 85 -20.67 21.20 4.49
CA ARG A 85 -19.66 21.41 3.44
C ARG A 85 -20.25 21.25 2.04
N LYS A 86 -21.02 20.18 1.81
CA LYS A 86 -21.70 19.90 0.51
C LYS A 86 -22.66 21.02 0.10
N ASN A 87 -23.26 21.71 1.07
CA ASN A 87 -24.27 22.74 0.85
C ASN A 87 -23.78 24.15 1.24
N TYR A 88 -22.47 24.34 1.40
CA TYR A 88 -21.87 25.54 1.98
C TYR A 88 -22.34 26.84 1.31
N GLN A 89 -22.41 26.85 -0.02
CA GLN A 89 -22.86 28.00 -0.82
C GLN A 89 -24.26 28.53 -0.46
N HIS A 90 -25.12 27.71 0.16
CA HIS A 90 -26.46 28.10 0.60
C HIS A 90 -26.53 28.33 2.11
N LEU A 91 -25.64 27.69 2.87
CA LEU A 91 -25.64 27.71 4.33
C LEU A 91 -24.72 28.78 4.93
N GLU A 92 -23.70 29.22 4.20
CA GLU A 92 -22.65 30.17 4.66
C GLU A 92 -23.18 31.35 5.50
N PRO A 93 -24.25 32.08 5.10
CA PRO A 93 -24.74 33.22 5.88
C PRO A 93 -25.32 32.86 7.25
N MET A 94 -25.63 31.58 7.47
CA MET A 94 -26.30 31.05 8.66
C MET A 94 -25.34 30.27 9.59
N ILE A 95 -24.13 29.93 9.13
CA ILE A 95 -23.14 29.21 9.93
C ILE A 95 -22.62 30.13 11.05
N PRO A 96 -22.73 29.73 12.33
CA PRO A 96 -22.25 30.55 13.44
C PRO A 96 -20.72 30.55 13.49
N LYS A 97 -20.17 31.71 13.89
CA LYS A 97 -18.74 31.87 14.21
C LYS A 97 -18.55 31.82 15.72
N ASP A 98 -18.65 30.62 16.27
CA ASP A 98 -18.60 30.31 17.70
C ASP A 98 -17.18 30.04 18.22
N LEU A 99 -16.19 29.91 17.33
CA LEU A 99 -14.79 29.69 17.67
C LEU A 99 -13.89 30.79 17.09
N PHE A 100 -12.96 31.28 17.89
CA PHE A 100 -11.89 32.20 17.47
C PHE A 100 -10.55 31.51 17.63
N VAL A 101 -9.90 31.22 16.50
CA VAL A 101 -8.60 30.53 16.50
C VAL A 101 -7.50 31.58 16.41
N GLN A 102 -6.60 31.58 17.39
CA GLN A 102 -5.44 32.45 17.46
C GLN A 102 -4.19 31.70 17.01
N VAL A 103 -3.49 32.26 16.03
CA VAL A 103 -2.16 31.84 15.59
C VAL A 103 -1.26 33.07 15.58
N ASN A 104 -0.18 33.03 16.35
CA ASN A 104 0.66 34.20 16.63
C ASN A 104 -0.18 35.37 17.22
N ASP A 105 -0.10 36.55 16.59
CA ASP A 105 -0.82 37.76 17.01
C ASP A 105 -2.18 37.95 16.29
N GLU A 106 -2.57 37.03 15.40
CA GLU A 106 -3.81 37.12 14.64
C GLU A 106 -4.87 36.14 15.13
N MET A 107 -6.12 36.59 15.09
CA MET A 107 -7.28 35.83 15.57
C MET A 107 -8.35 35.79 14.49
N ILE A 108 -8.73 34.58 14.08
CA ILE A 108 -9.63 34.33 12.95
C ILE A 108 -10.86 33.56 13.46
N GLY A 109 -12.05 34.12 13.21
CA GLY A 109 -13.32 33.52 13.60
C GLY A 109 -13.79 32.44 12.62
N THR A 110 -14.17 31.28 13.14
CA THR A 110 -14.63 30.10 12.41
C THR A 110 -15.75 29.38 13.18
N ASN A 111 -16.21 28.26 12.62
CA ASN A 111 -17.18 27.37 13.23
C ASN A 111 -16.48 26.19 13.90
N SER A 112 -16.80 25.92 15.17
CA SER A 112 -16.15 24.88 15.98
C SER A 112 -16.35 23.47 15.40
N LEU A 113 -17.57 23.14 14.96
CA LEU A 113 -17.91 21.85 14.36
C LEU A 113 -17.14 21.62 13.07
N LEU A 114 -17.17 22.57 12.14
CA LEU A 114 -16.48 22.45 10.85
C LEU A 114 -14.97 22.34 11.01
N PHE A 115 -14.39 23.16 11.90
CA PHE A 115 -12.95 23.20 12.15
C PHE A 115 -12.45 22.00 12.97
N GLY A 116 -13.23 21.53 13.94
CA GLY A 116 -12.85 20.40 14.78
C GLY A 116 -12.98 19.05 14.08
N THR A 117 -13.90 18.92 13.11
CA THR A 117 -14.15 17.64 12.42
C THR A 117 -13.17 17.34 11.28
N ILE A 118 -12.31 18.28 10.87
CA ILE A 118 -11.25 18.01 9.87
C ILE A 118 -10.00 17.33 10.45
N SER A 119 -9.89 17.23 11.77
CA SER A 119 -8.76 16.62 12.47
C SER A 119 -9.16 16.21 13.88
N SER A 120 -8.96 14.93 14.22
CA SER A 120 -9.19 14.45 15.59
C SER A 120 -8.38 15.24 16.62
N TYR A 121 -7.17 15.68 16.26
CA TYR A 121 -6.35 16.52 17.13
C TYR A 121 -7.02 17.88 17.39
N LEU A 122 -7.53 18.54 16.34
CA LEU A 122 -8.24 19.82 16.48
C LEU A 122 -9.53 19.66 17.30
N GLY A 123 -10.28 18.58 17.07
CA GLY A 123 -11.47 18.27 17.87
C GLY A 123 -11.16 18.10 19.36
N GLU A 124 -10.12 17.33 19.69
CA GLU A 124 -9.70 17.09 21.07
C GLU A 124 -9.25 18.38 21.79
N ILE A 125 -8.47 19.24 21.13
CA ILE A 125 -8.01 20.48 21.77
C ILE A 125 -9.14 21.51 21.95
N ILE A 126 -10.11 21.58 21.03
CA ILE A 126 -11.31 22.43 21.20
C ILE A 126 -12.06 22.00 22.46
N GLN A 127 -12.33 20.70 22.60
CA GLN A 127 -13.03 20.17 23.78
C GLN A 127 -12.22 20.34 25.07
N LYS A 128 -10.91 20.24 25.01
CA LYS A 128 -10.05 20.33 26.20
C LYS A 128 -9.81 21.77 26.65
N GLU A 129 -9.60 22.70 25.73
CA GLU A 129 -9.14 24.06 26.05
C GLU A 129 -10.27 25.09 26.02
N CYS A 130 -11.23 24.96 25.11
CA CYS A 130 -12.31 25.93 24.97
C CYS A 130 -13.46 25.63 25.93
N TYR A 131 -13.94 24.38 25.95
CA TYR A 131 -15.03 23.98 26.85
C TYR A 131 -14.62 24.05 28.33
N ALA A 132 -13.48 23.47 28.71
CA ALA A 132 -13.04 23.48 30.11
C ALA A 132 -12.81 24.90 30.66
N ALA A 133 -12.42 25.85 29.79
CA ALA A 133 -12.17 27.25 30.17
C ALA A 133 -13.39 28.17 29.97
N HIS A 134 -14.51 27.67 29.45
CA HIS A 134 -15.66 28.48 29.01
C HIS A 134 -15.23 29.64 28.08
N SER A 135 -14.29 29.35 27.18
CA SER A 135 -13.64 30.32 26.30
C SER A 135 -13.91 29.95 24.84
N GLY A 136 -14.49 30.86 24.06
CA GLY A 136 -14.62 30.70 22.60
C GLY A 136 -13.32 30.92 21.84
N THR A 137 -12.17 30.94 22.52
CA THR A 137 -10.85 31.18 21.91
C THR A 137 -9.97 29.95 22.06
N LEU A 138 -9.38 29.51 20.95
CA LEU A 138 -8.38 28.44 20.85
C LEU A 138 -7.05 29.03 20.39
N THR A 139 -5.96 28.73 21.07
CA THR A 139 -4.63 29.14 20.62
C THR A 139 -3.89 27.95 20.03
N LEU A 140 -3.51 28.02 18.76
CA LEU A 140 -2.71 26.98 18.12
C LEU A 140 -1.23 27.33 18.17
N GLU A 141 -0.42 26.35 18.60
CA GLU A 141 1.03 26.44 18.52
C GLU A 141 1.53 26.07 17.12
N GLY A 142 2.46 26.87 16.60
CA GLY A 142 2.98 26.73 15.24
C GLY A 142 1.95 27.13 14.19
N GLY A 143 2.43 27.67 13.07
CA GLY A 143 1.55 28.09 11.98
C GLY A 143 1.69 29.55 11.56
N SER A 144 1.18 29.84 10.37
CA SER A 144 0.97 31.21 9.89
C SER A 144 -0.53 31.54 9.80
N PRO A 145 -0.91 32.84 9.93
CA PRO A 145 -2.31 33.23 9.76
C PRO A 145 -2.87 32.89 8.38
N ASN A 146 -2.05 32.99 7.33
CA ASN A 146 -2.45 32.61 5.97
C ASN A 146 -2.85 31.11 5.91
N THR A 147 -2.00 30.22 6.45
CA THR A 147 -2.32 28.79 6.51
C THR A 147 -3.60 28.52 7.28
N LEU A 148 -3.82 29.25 8.38
CA LEU A 148 -5.05 29.13 9.15
C LEU A 148 -6.28 29.53 8.31
N GLU A 149 -6.19 30.59 7.52
CA GLU A 149 -7.26 30.99 6.59
C GLU A 149 -7.58 29.87 5.59
N ASP A 150 -6.57 29.24 5.00
CA ASP A 150 -6.79 28.14 4.04
C ASP A 150 -7.36 26.89 4.70
N ILE A 151 -6.93 26.58 5.92
CA ILE A 151 -7.46 25.43 6.66
C ILE A 151 -8.88 25.70 7.12
N ILE A 152 -9.23 26.96 7.44
CA ILE A 152 -10.62 27.35 7.69
C ILE A 152 -11.44 27.27 6.39
N GLU A 153 -10.95 27.76 5.25
CA GLU A 153 -11.64 27.60 3.95
C GLU A 153 -11.87 26.11 3.64
N PHE A 154 -10.85 25.28 3.86
CA PHE A 154 -10.93 23.83 3.71
C PHE A 154 -11.96 23.20 4.67
N ALA A 155 -11.94 23.58 5.95
CA ALA A 155 -12.89 23.10 6.94
C ALA A 155 -14.34 23.40 6.55
N HIS A 156 -14.57 24.53 5.89
CA HIS A 156 -15.90 25.00 5.52
C HIS A 156 -16.39 24.45 4.19
N THR A 157 -15.49 24.25 3.22
CA THR A 157 -15.87 23.94 1.83
C THR A 157 -15.39 22.58 1.34
N GLY A 158 -14.45 21.94 2.06
CA GLY A 158 -13.77 20.71 1.63
C GLY A 158 -12.67 20.91 0.58
N PHE A 159 -12.37 22.15 0.17
CA PHE A 159 -11.29 22.47 -0.75
C PHE A 159 -10.74 23.88 -0.50
N VAL A 160 -9.67 24.26 -1.19
CA VAL A 160 -9.13 25.63 -1.14
C VAL A 160 -8.99 26.14 -2.56
N LYS A 161 -9.72 27.21 -2.90
CA LYS A 161 -9.86 27.68 -4.29
C LYS A 161 -8.53 28.04 -4.94
N GLU A 162 -7.62 28.60 -4.15
CA GLU A 162 -6.43 29.29 -4.64
C GLU A 162 -5.12 28.59 -4.23
N LEU A 163 -5.19 27.45 -3.53
CA LEU A 163 -4.01 26.68 -3.11
C LEU A 163 -3.13 26.29 -4.30
N TRP A 164 -3.75 25.91 -5.42
CA TRP A 164 -3.04 25.62 -6.66
C TRP A 164 -2.42 26.85 -7.32
N LYS A 165 -2.62 28.09 -6.87
CA LYS A 165 -1.91 29.26 -7.42
C LYS A 165 -0.66 29.63 -6.62
N LYS A 166 -0.50 29.07 -5.42
CA LYS A 166 0.61 29.36 -4.52
C LYS A 166 1.90 28.73 -5.01
N ASP A 167 3.03 29.35 -4.68
CA ASP A 167 4.36 28.87 -5.01
C ASP A 167 4.79 27.68 -4.13
N GLU A 168 5.88 27.01 -4.53
CA GLU A 168 6.42 25.82 -3.86
C GLU A 168 6.64 26.03 -2.35
N LYS A 169 7.25 27.16 -1.96
CA LYS A 169 7.61 27.40 -0.56
C LYS A 169 6.38 27.55 0.30
N THR A 170 5.38 28.28 -0.21
CA THR A 170 4.12 28.51 0.48
C THR A 170 3.32 27.21 0.64
N VAL A 171 3.20 26.40 -0.41
CA VAL A 171 2.51 25.10 -0.34
C VAL A 171 3.22 24.14 0.63
N LEU A 172 4.55 24.13 0.64
CA LEU A 172 5.33 23.30 1.55
C LEU A 172 5.12 23.71 3.02
N GLN A 173 5.11 25.02 3.28
CA GLN A 173 4.83 25.56 4.62
C GLN A 173 3.42 25.18 5.09
N GLU A 174 2.40 25.39 4.26
CA GLU A 174 1.02 25.04 4.59
C GLU A 174 0.85 23.53 4.82
N LEU A 175 1.56 22.70 4.06
CA LEU A 175 1.59 21.25 4.26
C LEU A 175 2.19 20.87 5.62
N GLU A 176 3.34 21.45 6.00
CA GLU A 176 3.99 21.15 7.28
C GLU A 176 3.14 21.58 8.47
N GLU A 177 2.53 22.76 8.39
CA GLU A 177 1.65 23.31 9.41
C GLU A 177 0.32 22.53 9.50
N ALA A 178 -0.29 22.16 8.37
CA ALA A 178 -1.46 21.27 8.35
C ALA A 178 -1.16 19.91 8.97
N ASN A 179 0.02 19.36 8.73
CA ASN A 179 0.46 18.10 9.31
C ASN A 179 0.67 18.22 10.83
N LEU A 180 1.18 19.36 11.32
CA LEU A 180 1.26 19.65 12.75
C LEU A 180 -0.12 19.65 13.42
N TRP A 181 -1.13 20.19 12.72
CA TRP A 181 -2.51 20.23 13.19
C TRP A 181 -3.32 18.95 12.86
N GLY A 182 -2.70 17.93 12.28
CA GLY A 182 -3.34 16.64 12.01
C GLY A 182 -4.37 16.66 10.87
N VAL A 183 -4.37 17.67 10.00
CA VAL A 183 -5.34 17.84 8.90
C VAL A 183 -4.92 17.01 7.68
N LYS A 184 -5.07 15.68 7.78
CA LYS A 184 -4.52 14.71 6.79
C LYS A 184 -5.01 14.92 5.36
N GLU A 185 -6.28 15.26 5.18
CA GLU A 185 -6.87 15.46 3.84
C GLU A 185 -6.26 16.69 3.14
N PHE A 186 -6.08 17.79 3.88
CA PHE A 186 -5.39 18.96 3.37
C PHE A 186 -3.93 18.65 3.01
N VAL A 187 -3.22 17.91 3.87
CA VAL A 187 -1.84 17.47 3.61
C VAL A 187 -1.74 16.68 2.31
N ALA A 188 -2.69 15.77 2.05
CA ALA A 188 -2.73 15.01 0.79
C ALA A 188 -2.95 15.93 -0.43
N ILE A 189 -3.85 16.91 -0.33
CA ILE A 189 -4.09 17.89 -1.40
C ILE A 189 -2.83 18.73 -1.66
N ALA A 190 -2.19 19.25 -0.61
CA ALA A 190 -0.98 20.04 -0.73
C ALA A 190 0.19 19.22 -1.32
N ALA A 191 0.34 17.96 -0.89
CA ALA A 191 1.37 17.05 -1.42
C ALA A 191 1.14 16.76 -2.92
N ALA A 192 -0.10 16.60 -3.36
CA ALA A 192 -0.44 16.43 -4.77
C ALA A 192 -0.10 17.68 -5.60
N ILE A 193 -0.23 18.88 -5.03
CA ILE A 193 0.18 20.12 -5.69
C ILE A 193 1.71 20.21 -5.81
N LEU A 194 2.46 19.76 -4.80
CA LEU A 194 3.93 19.79 -4.82
C LEU A 194 4.54 19.01 -6.00
N VAL A 195 3.82 18.02 -6.54
CA VAL A 195 4.25 17.23 -7.71
C VAL A 195 4.69 18.11 -8.89
N ARG A 196 4.01 19.24 -9.13
CA ARG A 196 4.35 20.13 -10.26
C ARG A 196 5.66 20.90 -10.08
N TYR A 197 6.17 20.96 -8.85
CA TYR A 197 7.40 21.67 -8.49
C TYR A 197 8.62 20.76 -8.50
N ILE A 198 8.44 19.45 -8.69
CA ILE A 198 9.56 18.50 -8.75
C ILE A 198 10.51 18.91 -9.88
N ASN A 199 11.78 19.06 -9.52
CA ASN A 199 12.85 19.40 -10.42
C ASN A 199 14.18 18.75 -9.97
N LYS A 200 15.24 18.92 -10.77
CA LYS A 200 16.54 18.27 -10.51
C LYS A 200 17.22 18.72 -9.20
N VAL A 201 16.80 19.84 -8.63
CA VAL A 201 17.37 20.41 -7.40
C VAL A 201 16.66 19.86 -6.16
N ASN A 202 15.32 19.89 -6.14
CA ASN A 202 14.52 19.54 -4.96
C ASN A 202 14.06 18.07 -4.92
N VAL A 203 14.19 17.29 -6.00
CA VAL A 203 13.67 15.91 -6.04
C VAL A 203 14.19 15.03 -4.89
N TYR A 204 15.46 15.21 -4.48
CA TYR A 204 16.08 14.42 -3.41
C TYR A 204 15.51 14.73 -2.01
N SER A 205 15.21 16.01 -1.72
CA SER A 205 14.55 16.38 -0.48
C SER A 205 13.07 16.02 -0.50
N MET A 206 12.40 16.20 -1.65
CA MET A 206 10.99 15.85 -1.83
C MET A 206 10.75 14.34 -1.66
N ILE A 207 11.58 13.49 -2.27
CA ILE A 207 11.43 12.03 -2.11
C ILE A 207 11.69 11.60 -0.67
N SER A 208 12.70 12.17 0.00
CA SER A 208 13.00 11.86 1.40
C SER A 208 11.82 12.22 2.31
N MET A 209 11.27 13.43 2.15
CA MET A 209 10.08 13.86 2.87
C MET A 209 8.87 12.96 2.55
N ALA A 210 8.68 12.60 1.28
CA ALA A 210 7.55 11.77 0.87
C ALA A 210 7.61 10.35 1.46
N PHE A 211 8.80 9.78 1.63
CA PHE A 211 8.96 8.50 2.33
C PHE A 211 8.79 8.62 3.84
N GLU A 212 9.39 9.64 4.47
CA GLU A 212 9.27 9.87 5.92
C GLU A 212 7.81 10.10 6.36
N ARG A 213 7.02 10.77 5.52
CA ARG A 213 5.64 11.15 5.81
C ARG A 213 4.59 10.31 5.08
N GLU A 214 5.01 9.29 4.35
CA GLU A 214 4.16 8.39 3.57
C GLU A 214 3.25 9.07 2.53
N TYR A 215 3.72 10.16 1.90
CA TYR A 215 2.97 10.88 0.85
C TYR A 215 2.99 10.11 -0.48
N LYS A 216 1.98 9.29 -0.71
CA LYS A 216 1.90 8.35 -1.84
C LYS A 216 2.08 9.01 -3.21
N GLU A 217 1.28 10.03 -3.54
CA GLU A 217 1.33 10.68 -4.85
C GLU A 217 2.69 11.34 -5.10
N LEU A 218 3.26 11.96 -4.06
CA LEU A 218 4.56 12.61 -4.14
C LEU A 218 5.71 11.60 -4.29
N LYS A 219 5.67 10.47 -3.56
CA LYS A 219 6.63 9.37 -3.74
C LYS A 219 6.65 8.89 -5.18
N THR A 220 5.48 8.52 -5.71
CA THR A 220 5.35 7.99 -7.08
C THR A 220 5.82 9.03 -8.11
N ALA A 221 5.46 10.30 -7.93
CA ALA A 221 5.90 11.37 -8.83
C ALA A 221 7.41 11.62 -8.77
N CYS A 222 8.03 11.59 -7.58
CA CYS A 222 9.47 11.72 -7.45
C CYS A 222 10.20 10.56 -8.12
N VAL A 223 9.76 9.32 -7.91
CA VAL A 223 10.35 8.13 -8.56
C VAL A 223 10.21 8.21 -10.08
N ALA A 224 9.03 8.59 -10.58
CA ALA A 224 8.81 8.79 -12.01
C ALA A 224 9.73 9.87 -12.58
N PHE A 225 9.89 11.00 -11.89
CA PHE A 225 10.80 12.07 -12.30
C PHE A 225 12.26 11.61 -12.32
N LEU A 226 12.72 10.89 -11.29
CA LEU A 226 14.08 10.35 -11.25
C LEU A 226 14.33 9.43 -12.45
N ASN A 227 13.41 8.51 -12.74
CA ASN A 227 13.52 7.59 -13.88
C ASN A 227 13.44 8.29 -15.24
N GLU A 228 12.70 9.39 -15.36
CA GLU A 228 12.59 10.13 -16.61
C GLU A 228 13.81 11.04 -16.87
N LYS A 229 14.38 11.63 -15.81
CA LYS A 229 15.39 12.71 -15.94
C LYS A 229 16.81 12.31 -15.63
N LEU A 230 17.02 11.18 -14.93
CA LEU A 230 18.34 10.66 -14.60
C LEU A 230 18.68 9.50 -15.53
N GLU A 231 19.96 9.41 -15.88
CA GLU A 231 20.48 8.38 -16.79
C GLU A 231 21.45 7.48 -16.03
N GLY A 232 21.45 6.19 -16.36
CA GLY A 232 22.39 5.20 -15.81
C GLY A 232 21.89 4.48 -14.56
N CYS A 233 20.74 4.89 -14.02
CA CYS A 233 20.07 4.18 -12.94
C CYS A 233 18.55 4.28 -13.06
N GLN A 234 17.86 3.27 -12.52
CA GLN A 234 16.41 3.23 -12.38
C GLN A 234 16.05 3.00 -10.92
N PHE A 235 14.86 3.47 -10.55
CA PHE A 235 14.32 3.37 -9.21
C PHE A 235 12.97 2.67 -9.24
N ARG A 236 12.76 1.78 -8.27
CA ARG A 236 11.46 1.14 -8.03
C ARG A 236 11.01 1.43 -6.62
N GLU A 237 9.78 1.94 -6.50
CA GLU A 237 9.14 2.19 -5.21
C GLU A 237 8.86 0.86 -4.50
N LEU A 238 9.29 0.79 -3.24
CA LEU A 238 8.87 -0.23 -2.26
C LEU A 238 7.99 0.47 -1.22
N PRO A 239 7.17 -0.27 -0.43
CA PRO A 239 6.20 0.35 0.49
C PRO A 239 6.79 1.46 1.38
N HIS A 240 7.98 1.23 1.93
CA HIS A 240 8.67 2.14 2.86
C HIS A 240 10.12 2.45 2.46
N SER A 241 10.53 2.08 1.25
CA SER A 241 11.93 2.22 0.82
C SER A 241 12.05 2.27 -0.71
N LEU A 242 13.30 2.26 -1.18
CA LEU A 242 13.63 2.35 -2.59
C LEU A 242 14.53 1.19 -3.02
N GLU A 243 14.24 0.64 -4.18
CA GLU A 243 15.20 -0.14 -4.95
C GLU A 243 15.90 0.78 -5.94
N MET A 244 17.23 0.72 -6.01
CA MET A 244 18.04 1.36 -7.03
C MET A 244 18.71 0.31 -7.91
N ARG A 245 18.39 0.34 -9.21
CA ARG A 245 19.05 -0.44 -10.24
C ARG A 245 20.08 0.41 -10.96
N PHE A 246 21.29 -0.12 -11.11
CA PHE A 246 22.32 0.48 -11.93
C PHE A 246 22.26 -0.11 -13.34
N ASP A 247 22.00 0.73 -14.34
CA ASP A 247 22.13 0.34 -15.75
C ASP A 247 23.60 0.42 -16.19
N ASN A 248 24.32 1.42 -15.67
CA ASN A 248 25.76 1.61 -15.86
C ASN A 248 26.34 2.33 -14.65
N LEU A 249 27.44 1.82 -14.09
CA LEU A 249 28.09 2.38 -12.90
C LEU A 249 29.03 3.53 -13.26
N LEU A 250 28.44 4.71 -13.41
CA LEU A 250 29.14 5.97 -13.70
C LEU A 250 29.30 6.80 -12.40
N GLU A 251 30.31 7.67 -12.33
CA GLU A 251 30.53 8.57 -11.17
C GLU A 251 29.25 9.35 -10.78
N LYS A 252 28.51 9.85 -11.79
CA LYS A 252 27.21 10.52 -11.60
C LYS A 252 26.16 9.67 -10.87
N THR A 253 26.19 8.34 -11.04
CA THR A 253 25.24 7.42 -10.38
C THR A 253 25.59 7.20 -8.91
N PHE A 254 26.88 7.29 -8.55
CA PHE A 254 27.31 7.26 -7.14
C PHE A 254 26.88 8.53 -6.40
N ASP A 255 26.95 9.70 -7.04
CA ASP A 255 26.43 10.95 -6.44
C ASP A 255 24.93 10.87 -6.14
N ILE A 256 24.16 10.25 -7.05
CA ILE A 256 22.73 10.01 -6.87
C ILE A 256 22.50 9.03 -5.72
N PHE A 257 23.24 7.92 -5.71
CA PHE A 257 23.19 6.92 -4.65
C PHE A 257 23.44 7.56 -3.28
N HIS A 258 24.50 8.37 -3.12
CA HIS A 258 24.83 9.02 -1.84
C HIS A 258 23.73 9.97 -1.35
N LYS A 259 22.99 10.61 -2.26
CA LYS A 259 21.84 11.47 -1.92
C LYS A 259 20.61 10.67 -1.46
N LEU A 260 20.48 9.43 -1.91
CA LEU A 260 19.30 8.58 -1.67
C LEU A 260 19.58 7.39 -0.75
N GLN A 261 20.83 7.16 -0.35
CA GLN A 261 21.26 6.01 0.46
C GLN A 261 20.39 5.73 1.70
N PRO A 262 19.82 6.73 2.42
CA PRO A 262 19.00 6.42 3.61
C PRO A 262 17.69 5.70 3.26
N LEU A 263 17.23 5.83 2.01
CA LEU A 263 16.00 5.22 1.51
C LEU A 263 16.26 3.88 0.81
N ILE A 264 17.51 3.58 0.45
CA ILE A 264 17.86 2.41 -0.37
C ILE A 264 17.99 1.18 0.53
N THR A 265 17.08 0.22 0.34
CA THR A 265 17.17 -1.11 0.97
C THR A 265 17.39 -2.21 -0.05
N HIS A 266 17.26 -1.92 -1.34
CA HIS A 266 17.43 -2.89 -2.42
C HIS A 266 18.34 -2.32 -3.50
N LEU A 267 19.29 -3.13 -3.95
CA LEU A 267 20.22 -2.77 -5.03
C LEU A 267 20.15 -3.81 -6.14
N ALA A 268 20.14 -3.34 -7.39
CA ALA A 268 20.30 -4.21 -8.56
C ALA A 268 21.52 -3.79 -9.38
N ILE A 269 22.45 -4.73 -9.53
CA ILE A 269 23.73 -4.56 -10.23
C ILE A 269 23.86 -5.74 -11.19
N SER A 270 23.46 -5.52 -12.44
CA SER A 270 23.47 -6.55 -13.49
C SER A 270 24.60 -6.33 -14.49
N HIS A 271 25.00 -7.39 -15.20
CA HIS A 271 26.04 -7.36 -16.24
C HIS A 271 27.48 -7.08 -15.75
N GLU A 272 28.03 -5.90 -16.00
CA GLU A 272 29.39 -5.55 -15.59
C GLU A 272 29.37 -4.97 -14.19
N LEU A 273 30.05 -5.65 -13.26
CA LEU A 273 30.28 -5.11 -11.92
C LEU A 273 31.09 -3.82 -12.01
N PRO A 274 30.94 -2.91 -11.03
CA PRO A 274 31.76 -1.70 -11.01
C PRO A 274 33.24 -2.08 -10.90
N VAL A 275 34.13 -1.14 -11.24
CA VAL A 275 35.54 -1.22 -10.83
C VAL A 275 35.56 -1.66 -9.36
N GLU A 276 36.32 -2.69 -9.00
CA GLU A 276 36.19 -3.42 -7.73
C GLU A 276 36.13 -2.54 -6.46
N SER A 277 36.66 -1.31 -6.52
CA SER A 277 36.51 -0.30 -5.46
C SER A 277 35.07 0.18 -5.25
N GLY A 278 34.31 0.38 -6.32
CA GLY A 278 32.95 0.92 -6.30
C GLY A 278 31.92 -0.02 -5.69
N PHE A 279 32.01 -1.34 -5.95
CA PHE A 279 31.09 -2.32 -5.36
C PHE A 279 31.09 -2.23 -3.83
N SER A 280 32.30 -2.17 -3.28
CA SER A 280 32.50 -2.15 -1.84
C SER A 280 32.19 -0.83 -1.20
N GLU A 281 32.29 0.25 -1.97
CA GLU A 281 31.74 1.54 -1.54
C GLU A 281 30.22 1.43 -1.39
N LEU A 282 29.50 0.88 -2.38
CA LEU A 282 28.05 0.69 -2.28
C LEU A 282 27.68 -0.15 -1.04
N MET A 283 28.35 -1.29 -0.84
CA MET A 283 28.07 -2.18 0.30
C MET A 283 28.38 -1.49 1.64
N LYS A 284 29.48 -0.73 1.72
CA LYS A 284 29.86 0.02 2.94
C LYS A 284 28.78 1.02 3.35
N TYR A 285 28.12 1.65 2.40
CA TYR A 285 27.10 2.67 2.62
C TYR A 285 25.66 2.12 2.70
N THR A 286 25.48 0.81 2.53
CA THR A 286 24.18 0.12 2.69
C THR A 286 24.28 -1.04 3.69
N PRO A 287 24.65 -0.80 4.97
CA PRO A 287 24.78 -1.87 5.96
C PRO A 287 23.46 -2.58 6.28
N SER A 288 22.32 -1.93 6.00
CA SER A 288 20.96 -2.45 6.20
C SER A 288 20.33 -2.96 4.91
N LEU A 289 21.12 -3.29 3.89
CA LEU A 289 20.62 -3.80 2.61
C LEU A 289 19.82 -5.10 2.82
N GLN A 290 18.60 -5.11 2.31
CA GLN A 290 17.68 -6.25 2.42
C GLN A 290 17.65 -7.07 1.13
N GLY A 291 17.67 -6.40 -0.03
CA GLY A 291 17.67 -7.08 -1.32
C GLY A 291 18.87 -6.75 -2.18
N LEU A 292 19.44 -7.77 -2.80
CA LEU A 292 20.55 -7.63 -3.74
C LEU A 292 20.31 -8.47 -4.98
N ASP A 293 20.23 -7.81 -6.13
CA ASP A 293 20.17 -8.45 -7.44
C ASP A 293 21.52 -8.35 -8.13
N LEU A 294 22.18 -9.50 -8.33
CA LEU A 294 23.42 -9.66 -9.07
C LEU A 294 23.22 -10.45 -10.37
N SER A 295 21.98 -10.56 -10.82
CA SER A 295 21.65 -11.35 -12.00
C SER A 295 22.38 -10.86 -13.25
N GLU A 296 22.70 -11.80 -14.13
CA GLU A 296 23.40 -11.56 -15.39
C GLU A 296 24.82 -11.00 -15.23
N THR A 297 25.37 -10.94 -14.01
CA THR A 297 26.77 -10.56 -13.83
C THR A 297 27.71 -11.55 -14.51
N THR A 298 28.74 -11.04 -15.19
CA THR A 298 29.57 -11.84 -16.12
C THR A 298 30.80 -12.49 -15.48
N HIS A 299 31.21 -12.04 -14.30
CA HIS A 299 32.39 -12.57 -13.59
C HIS A 299 32.25 -12.47 -12.07
N TYR A 300 32.79 -13.46 -11.37
CA TYR A 300 32.94 -13.45 -9.92
C TYR A 300 33.98 -12.41 -9.48
N THR A 301 33.76 -11.76 -8.33
CA THR A 301 34.74 -10.91 -7.67
C THR A 301 34.89 -11.27 -6.20
N GLU A 302 36.10 -11.18 -5.68
CA GLU A 302 36.40 -11.33 -4.25
C GLU A 302 35.72 -10.25 -3.38
N ARG A 303 35.19 -9.18 -4.00
CA ARG A 303 34.48 -8.11 -3.28
C ARG A 303 33.07 -8.50 -2.86
N TYR A 304 32.51 -9.61 -3.34
CA TYR A 304 31.22 -10.11 -2.85
C TYR A 304 31.25 -10.45 -1.35
N LYS A 305 32.42 -10.67 -0.76
CA LYS A 305 32.57 -10.78 0.71
C LYS A 305 32.18 -9.52 1.48
N ASP A 306 32.10 -8.37 0.82
CA ASP A 306 31.73 -7.10 1.43
C ASP A 306 30.20 -6.93 1.52
N ILE A 307 29.41 -7.84 0.94
CA ILE A 307 27.95 -7.84 1.04
C ILE A 307 27.54 -7.99 2.52
N PRO A 308 26.60 -7.17 3.02
CA PRO A 308 26.22 -7.22 4.42
C PRO A 308 25.37 -8.47 4.75
N GLU A 309 25.50 -8.98 5.97
CA GLU A 309 24.73 -10.15 6.45
C GLU A 309 23.20 -9.90 6.56
N SER A 310 22.78 -8.64 6.41
CA SER A 310 21.38 -8.19 6.46
C SER A 310 20.56 -8.58 5.23
N VAL A 311 21.20 -9.04 4.15
CA VAL A 311 20.51 -9.43 2.91
C VAL A 311 19.58 -10.62 3.17
N GLU A 312 18.31 -10.43 2.87
CA GLU A 312 17.23 -11.41 2.95
C GLU A 312 16.77 -11.87 1.56
N GLU A 313 16.93 -11.03 0.52
CA GLU A 313 16.56 -11.33 -0.85
C GLU A 313 17.80 -11.30 -1.76
N LEU A 314 18.13 -12.42 -2.39
CA LEU A 314 19.29 -12.53 -3.25
C LEU A 314 18.92 -13.12 -4.61
N ASN A 315 19.27 -12.41 -5.69
CA ASN A 315 19.13 -12.90 -7.06
C ASN A 315 20.50 -13.11 -7.71
N LEU A 316 20.80 -14.35 -8.08
CA LEU A 316 22.01 -14.79 -8.78
C LEU A 316 21.67 -15.44 -10.14
N SER A 317 20.52 -15.07 -10.71
CA SER A 317 20.07 -15.65 -11.99
C SER A 317 21.05 -15.34 -13.11
N MET A 318 21.23 -16.28 -14.04
CA MET A 318 22.04 -16.09 -15.25
C MET A 318 23.51 -15.68 -15.00
N CYS A 319 24.03 -15.87 -13.78
CA CYS A 319 25.45 -15.70 -13.48
C CYS A 319 26.27 -16.89 -14.03
N SER A 320 27.02 -16.65 -15.11
CA SER A 320 27.82 -17.69 -15.80
C SER A 320 29.06 -18.15 -15.03
N TRP A 321 29.40 -17.47 -13.93
CA TRP A 321 30.50 -17.82 -13.02
C TRP A 321 30.03 -18.59 -11.78
N LEU A 322 28.71 -18.72 -11.58
CA LEU A 322 28.16 -19.29 -10.35
C LEU A 322 28.34 -20.82 -10.32
N GLU A 323 29.18 -21.28 -9.40
CA GLU A 323 29.52 -22.68 -9.15
C GLU A 323 29.26 -23.03 -7.67
N ASP A 324 29.38 -24.31 -7.31
CA ASP A 324 29.09 -24.81 -5.95
C ASP A 324 29.82 -24.05 -4.84
N GLU A 325 31.09 -23.70 -5.05
CA GLU A 325 31.90 -22.96 -4.05
C GLU A 325 31.40 -21.52 -3.89
N HIS A 326 31.03 -20.86 -4.98
CA HIS A 326 30.48 -19.52 -4.94
C HIS A 326 29.14 -19.47 -4.20
N LEU A 327 28.22 -20.40 -4.49
CA LEU A 327 26.95 -20.50 -3.77
C LEU A 327 27.18 -20.73 -2.26
N ARG A 328 28.14 -21.59 -1.91
CA ARG A 328 28.52 -21.81 -0.52
C ARG A 328 29.02 -20.53 0.16
N LEU A 329 29.82 -19.71 -0.52
CA LEU A 329 30.30 -18.44 -0.01
C LEU A 329 29.14 -17.46 0.23
N PHE A 330 28.21 -17.30 -0.72
CA PHE A 330 27.03 -16.44 -0.52
C PHE A 330 26.19 -16.87 0.67
N ILE A 331 26.00 -18.17 0.88
CA ILE A 331 25.28 -18.71 2.05
C ILE A 331 26.03 -18.43 3.36
N GLN A 332 27.37 -18.35 3.34
CA GLN A 332 28.16 -17.98 4.51
C GLN A 332 28.09 -16.48 4.80
N ILE A 333 28.14 -15.64 3.75
CA ILE A 333 28.10 -14.18 3.87
C ILE A 333 26.70 -13.70 4.25
N CYS A 334 25.65 -14.28 3.67
CA CYS A 334 24.26 -13.88 3.84
C CYS A 334 23.44 -15.04 4.46
N PRO A 335 23.61 -15.34 5.76
CA PRO A 335 22.91 -16.47 6.39
C PRO A 335 21.40 -16.21 6.58
N ARG A 336 20.94 -14.96 6.39
CA ARG A 336 19.55 -14.53 6.58
C ARG A 336 18.69 -14.59 5.32
N ILE A 337 19.20 -15.16 4.23
CA ILE A 337 18.44 -15.27 2.98
C ILE A 337 17.11 -16.00 3.21
N ARG A 338 16.02 -15.31 2.88
CA ARG A 338 14.64 -15.80 2.85
C ARG A 338 14.15 -16.04 1.43
N VAL A 339 14.62 -15.24 0.47
CA VAL A 339 14.28 -15.34 -0.95
C VAL A 339 15.56 -15.56 -1.76
N LEU A 340 15.67 -16.71 -2.42
CA LEU A 340 16.80 -17.03 -3.29
C LEU A 340 16.32 -17.29 -4.72
N THR A 341 16.79 -16.47 -5.65
CA THR A 341 16.50 -16.60 -7.08
C THR A 341 17.76 -16.97 -7.84
N MET A 342 17.76 -18.12 -8.52
CA MET A 342 18.88 -18.65 -9.29
C MET A 342 18.39 -19.23 -10.62
N LYS A 343 17.66 -18.43 -11.41
CA LYS A 343 17.08 -18.89 -12.68
C LYS A 343 18.17 -19.04 -13.75
N SER A 344 18.01 -20.02 -14.64
CA SER A 344 18.90 -20.29 -15.77
C SER A 344 20.36 -20.52 -15.37
N VAL A 345 20.61 -21.00 -14.15
CA VAL A 345 21.96 -21.36 -13.68
C VAL A 345 22.22 -22.82 -14.05
N SER A 346 23.36 -23.11 -14.68
CA SER A 346 23.66 -24.45 -15.23
C SER A 346 24.81 -25.21 -14.56
N GLN A 347 25.56 -24.54 -13.68
CA GLN A 347 26.83 -25.07 -13.12
C GLN A 347 26.75 -25.51 -11.65
N ILE A 348 25.57 -25.42 -11.03
CA ILE A 348 25.35 -25.94 -9.67
C ILE A 348 25.08 -27.44 -9.72
N SER A 349 25.86 -28.21 -8.95
CA SER A 349 25.71 -29.65 -8.77
C SER A 349 24.93 -29.98 -7.48
N HIS A 350 24.63 -31.26 -7.28
CA HIS A 350 24.07 -31.79 -6.03
C HIS A 350 24.80 -31.31 -4.76
N ARG A 351 26.11 -31.03 -4.82
CA ARG A 351 26.88 -30.51 -3.68
C ARG A 351 26.54 -29.07 -3.36
N GLY A 352 26.35 -28.23 -4.38
CA GLY A 352 25.89 -26.86 -4.22
C GLY A 352 24.47 -26.83 -3.67
N TRP A 353 23.55 -27.60 -4.26
CA TRP A 353 22.16 -27.72 -3.77
C TRP A 353 22.08 -28.16 -2.30
N ALA A 354 22.93 -29.09 -1.88
CA ALA A 354 22.99 -29.54 -0.49
C ALA A 354 23.35 -28.43 0.51
N THR A 355 24.00 -27.35 0.07
CA THR A 355 24.35 -26.24 0.96
C THR A 355 23.14 -25.40 1.39
N LEU A 356 22.02 -25.45 0.64
CA LEU A 356 20.78 -24.74 0.97
C LEU A 356 20.19 -25.15 2.32
N ILE A 357 20.55 -26.32 2.86
CA ILE A 357 20.13 -26.76 4.19
C ILE A 357 20.59 -25.80 5.31
N ARG A 358 21.67 -25.06 5.07
CA ARG A 358 22.25 -24.09 6.01
C ARG A 358 21.48 -22.78 6.08
N LEU A 359 20.60 -22.50 5.11
CA LEU A 359 19.71 -21.34 5.15
C LEU A 359 18.45 -21.72 5.95
N GLU A 360 18.50 -21.50 7.26
CA GLU A 360 17.41 -21.83 8.18
C GLU A 360 16.17 -20.96 8.01
N GLY A 361 16.32 -19.81 7.33
CA GLY A 361 15.23 -18.88 7.01
C GLY A 361 14.74 -18.93 5.56
N LEU A 362 15.25 -19.84 4.72
CA LEU A 362 14.88 -19.88 3.29
C LEU A 362 13.41 -20.28 3.13
N GLU A 363 12.61 -19.36 2.62
CA GLU A 363 11.16 -19.49 2.43
C GLU A 363 10.77 -19.58 0.95
N GLN A 364 11.52 -18.89 0.07
CA GLN A 364 11.21 -18.81 -1.34
C GLN A 364 12.42 -19.20 -2.19
N LEU A 365 12.22 -20.17 -3.08
CA LEU A 365 13.26 -20.64 -3.99
C LEU A 365 12.77 -20.65 -5.43
N TYR A 366 13.48 -19.93 -6.29
CA TYR A 366 13.19 -19.84 -7.72
C TYR A 366 14.38 -20.35 -8.54
N ILE A 367 14.24 -21.53 -9.14
CA ILE A 367 15.29 -22.22 -9.91
C ILE A 367 14.83 -22.60 -11.32
N ASP A 368 14.03 -21.70 -11.90
CA ASP A 368 13.48 -21.86 -13.26
C ASP A 368 14.57 -22.01 -14.30
N ARG A 369 14.33 -22.81 -15.35
CA ARG A 369 15.26 -23.03 -16.48
C ARG A 369 16.64 -23.56 -16.05
N CYS A 370 16.76 -24.11 -14.86
CA CYS A 370 17.95 -24.86 -14.45
C CYS A 370 17.88 -26.29 -15.03
N TYR A 371 18.17 -26.41 -16.33
CA TYR A 371 18.00 -27.64 -17.12
C TYR A 371 18.90 -28.81 -16.68
N GLN A 372 19.84 -28.59 -15.77
CA GLN A 372 20.70 -29.64 -15.20
C GLN A 372 20.05 -30.37 -14.02
N ILE A 373 19.05 -29.76 -13.36
CA ILE A 373 18.42 -30.29 -12.15
C ILE A 373 17.61 -31.55 -12.49
N ARG A 374 17.78 -32.59 -11.67
CA ARG A 374 17.07 -33.88 -11.78
C ARG A 374 16.38 -34.20 -10.46
N ASP A 375 15.68 -35.34 -10.44
CA ASP A 375 14.99 -35.84 -9.25
C ASP A 375 15.87 -35.85 -7.99
N ASP A 376 17.08 -36.40 -8.08
CA ASP A 376 17.98 -36.51 -6.91
C ASP A 376 18.39 -35.12 -6.36
N ASP A 377 18.51 -34.11 -7.20
CA ASP A 377 18.79 -32.74 -6.77
C ASP A 377 17.58 -32.13 -6.04
N LEU A 378 16.37 -32.33 -6.57
CA LEU A 378 15.15 -31.87 -5.89
C LEU A 378 14.93 -32.59 -4.55
N LEU A 379 15.32 -33.86 -4.43
CA LEU A 379 15.31 -34.59 -3.15
C LEU A 379 16.27 -33.99 -2.12
N ILE A 380 17.42 -33.51 -2.57
CA ILE A 380 18.38 -32.80 -1.71
C ILE A 380 17.79 -31.45 -1.27
N ILE A 381 17.24 -30.68 -2.22
CA ILE A 381 16.57 -29.40 -1.93
C ILE A 381 15.38 -29.60 -0.97
N ALA A 382 14.66 -30.72 -1.10
CA ALA A 382 13.51 -31.06 -0.27
C ALA A 382 13.85 -31.18 1.23
N GLN A 383 15.13 -31.32 1.60
CA GLN A 383 15.56 -31.30 3.00
C GLN A 383 15.27 -29.97 3.69
N SER A 384 15.16 -28.87 2.93
CA SER A 384 14.77 -27.55 3.42
C SER A 384 13.28 -27.22 3.24
N ALA A 385 12.49 -28.11 2.62
CA ALA A 385 11.14 -27.78 2.13
C ALA A 385 10.11 -27.50 3.24
N GLU A 386 10.35 -27.93 4.48
CA GLU A 386 9.46 -27.66 5.63
C GLU A 386 9.30 -26.15 5.91
N ARG A 387 10.20 -25.33 5.36
CA ARG A 387 10.20 -23.87 5.48
C ARG A 387 9.65 -23.16 4.25
N PHE A 388 9.58 -23.85 3.10
CA PHE A 388 9.23 -23.21 1.84
C PHE A 388 7.76 -22.80 1.84
N THR A 389 7.54 -21.53 1.54
CA THR A 389 6.24 -20.96 1.17
C THR A 389 6.10 -20.87 -0.34
N HIS A 390 7.21 -20.67 -1.08
CA HIS A 390 7.20 -20.56 -2.54
C HIS A 390 8.28 -21.45 -3.18
N LEU A 391 7.89 -22.22 -4.19
CA LEU A 391 8.84 -22.94 -5.05
C LEU A 391 8.49 -22.73 -6.52
N SER A 392 9.51 -22.40 -7.31
CA SER A 392 9.40 -22.37 -8.77
C SER A 392 10.52 -23.21 -9.39
N VAL A 393 10.11 -24.22 -10.17
CA VAL A 393 10.97 -25.11 -10.96
C VAL A 393 10.54 -25.10 -12.42
N ALA A 394 10.04 -23.94 -12.88
CA ALA A 394 9.50 -23.79 -14.22
C ALA A 394 10.55 -24.15 -15.27
N GLU A 395 10.14 -24.84 -16.33
CA GLU A 395 11.04 -25.26 -17.42
C GLU A 395 12.20 -26.18 -16.98
N CYS A 396 12.12 -26.83 -15.81
CA CYS A 396 13.03 -27.92 -15.40
C CYS A 396 12.49 -29.29 -15.88
N ASP A 397 12.73 -29.61 -17.14
CA ASP A 397 12.17 -30.77 -17.86
C ASP A 397 12.65 -32.15 -17.38
N LYS A 398 13.77 -32.22 -16.65
CA LYS A 398 14.35 -33.46 -16.11
C LYS A 398 13.84 -33.85 -14.72
N ILE A 399 12.99 -33.03 -14.11
CA ILE A 399 12.31 -33.37 -12.86
C ILE A 399 11.03 -34.13 -13.18
N THR A 400 10.86 -35.27 -12.54
CA THR A 400 9.73 -36.18 -12.74
C THR A 400 8.86 -36.30 -11.49
N ASP A 401 7.71 -36.94 -11.65
CA ASP A 401 6.73 -37.27 -10.60
C ASP A 401 7.34 -37.86 -9.32
N ARG A 402 8.44 -38.62 -9.45
CA ARG A 402 9.12 -39.27 -8.31
C ARG A 402 9.60 -38.24 -7.29
N ALA A 403 10.24 -37.18 -7.74
CA ALA A 403 10.84 -36.20 -6.84
C ALA A 403 9.79 -35.36 -6.11
N PHE A 404 8.69 -35.04 -6.80
CA PHE A 404 7.59 -34.28 -6.22
C PHE A 404 6.86 -35.02 -5.12
N SER A 405 6.73 -36.35 -5.21
CA SER A 405 6.09 -37.18 -4.18
C SER A 405 6.83 -37.08 -2.83
N ASP A 406 8.16 -37.07 -2.85
CA ASP A 406 8.99 -36.95 -1.65
C ASP A 406 9.07 -35.49 -1.16
N PHE A 407 9.16 -34.53 -2.09
CA PHE A 407 9.10 -33.10 -1.78
C PHE A 407 7.80 -32.72 -1.07
N ALA A 408 6.65 -33.17 -1.59
CA ALA A 408 5.33 -32.88 -1.05
C ALA A 408 5.12 -33.37 0.38
N ARG A 409 5.80 -34.46 0.79
CA ARG A 409 5.74 -34.93 2.19
C ARG A 409 6.38 -33.98 3.19
N ARG A 410 7.27 -33.10 2.74
CA ARG A 410 8.02 -32.16 3.60
C ARG A 410 7.50 -30.73 3.46
N ALA A 411 6.99 -30.36 2.28
CA ALA A 411 6.59 -28.99 1.94
C ALA A 411 5.24 -28.55 2.56
N VAL A 412 5.08 -28.72 3.88
CA VAL A 412 3.82 -28.49 4.60
C VAL A 412 3.41 -27.01 4.72
N LYS A 413 4.35 -26.09 4.45
CA LYS A 413 4.13 -24.63 4.45
C LYS A 413 3.95 -24.04 3.05
N LEU A 414 3.97 -24.86 2.01
CA LEU A 414 3.96 -24.38 0.63
C LEU A 414 2.62 -23.70 0.30
N GLU A 415 2.70 -22.46 -0.16
CA GLU A 415 1.59 -21.59 -0.52
C GLU A 415 1.55 -21.36 -2.04
N GLU A 416 2.71 -21.23 -2.68
CA GLU A 416 2.82 -21.05 -4.13
C GLU A 416 3.74 -22.08 -4.77
N LEU A 417 3.26 -22.71 -5.84
CA LEU A 417 4.02 -23.68 -6.61
C LEU A 417 3.89 -23.41 -8.11
N ASN A 418 5.04 -23.18 -8.75
CA ASN A 418 5.12 -23.03 -10.19
C ASN A 418 5.84 -24.23 -10.83
N LEU A 419 5.05 -25.00 -11.58
CA LEU A 419 5.48 -26.19 -12.33
C LEU A 419 5.39 -25.98 -13.84
N SER A 420 5.23 -24.74 -14.31
CA SER A 420 5.01 -24.46 -15.73
C SER A 420 6.07 -25.12 -16.63
N LYS A 421 5.62 -25.74 -17.71
CA LYS A 421 6.44 -26.47 -18.69
C LYS A 421 7.35 -27.55 -18.08
N THR A 422 6.95 -28.16 -16.96
CA THR A 422 7.60 -29.37 -16.43
C THR A 422 6.94 -30.63 -16.97
N ALA A 423 7.53 -31.80 -16.67
CA ALA A 423 7.00 -33.10 -17.07
C ALA A 423 5.95 -33.68 -16.10
N ILE A 424 5.48 -32.91 -15.12
CA ILE A 424 4.54 -33.35 -14.08
C ILE A 424 3.27 -33.98 -14.66
N ALA A 425 2.88 -35.15 -14.15
CA ALA A 425 1.64 -35.82 -14.53
C ALA A 425 0.56 -35.74 -13.43
N ASN A 426 -0.66 -36.14 -13.78
CA ASN A 426 -1.85 -36.03 -12.92
C ASN A 426 -1.64 -36.62 -11.51
N GLU A 427 -1.05 -37.82 -11.39
CA GLU A 427 -0.96 -38.52 -10.10
C GLU A 427 -0.03 -37.79 -9.11
N ALA A 428 1.11 -37.28 -9.58
CA ALA A 428 2.01 -36.50 -8.73
C ALA A 428 1.41 -35.14 -8.37
N LEU A 429 0.70 -34.49 -9.31
CA LEU A 429 -0.03 -33.26 -9.03
C LEU A 429 -1.08 -33.47 -7.91
N ILE A 430 -1.84 -34.55 -8.00
CA ILE A 430 -2.83 -34.93 -6.99
C ILE A 430 -2.15 -35.16 -5.63
N ASP A 431 -1.03 -35.90 -5.59
CA ASP A 431 -0.29 -36.15 -4.34
C ASP A 431 0.26 -34.86 -3.72
N ILE A 432 0.76 -33.92 -4.55
CA ILE A 432 1.20 -32.60 -4.10
C ILE A 432 0.06 -31.84 -3.43
N VAL A 433 -1.06 -31.64 -4.13
CA VAL A 433 -2.20 -30.86 -3.60
C VAL A 433 -2.80 -31.54 -2.37
N HIS A 434 -2.79 -32.88 -2.33
CA HIS A 434 -3.28 -33.64 -1.19
C HIS A 434 -2.39 -33.51 0.06
N ARG A 435 -1.08 -33.30 -0.07
CA ARG A 435 -0.16 -33.18 1.08
C ARG A 435 0.14 -31.75 1.48
N CYS A 436 0.25 -30.86 0.49
CA CYS A 436 0.56 -29.46 0.67
C CYS A 436 -0.74 -28.66 0.84
N HIS A 437 -1.39 -28.84 1.99
CA HIS A 437 -2.73 -28.28 2.26
C HIS A 437 -2.82 -26.75 2.29
N LYS A 438 -1.68 -26.05 2.20
CA LYS A 438 -1.60 -24.59 2.20
C LYS A 438 -1.44 -23.98 0.81
N ILE A 439 -1.35 -24.77 -0.26
CA ILE A 439 -1.19 -24.24 -1.61
C ILE A 439 -2.42 -23.39 -1.95
N ARG A 440 -2.17 -22.11 -2.24
CA ARG A 440 -3.14 -21.09 -2.67
C ARG A 440 -2.98 -20.77 -4.16
N CYS A 441 -1.76 -20.81 -4.68
CA CYS A 441 -1.49 -20.50 -6.09
C CYS A 441 -0.72 -21.65 -6.76
N LEU A 442 -1.24 -22.15 -7.88
CA LEU A 442 -0.65 -23.26 -8.62
C LEU A 442 -0.55 -22.94 -10.12
N ASN A 443 0.67 -22.83 -10.63
CA ASN A 443 0.90 -22.58 -12.05
C ASN A 443 1.30 -23.88 -12.77
N LEU A 444 0.42 -24.33 -13.68
CA LEU A 444 0.60 -25.51 -14.52
C LEU A 444 0.75 -25.15 -16.01
N THR A 445 1.02 -23.88 -16.33
CA THR A 445 1.09 -23.41 -17.72
C THR A 445 1.93 -24.34 -18.59
N ARG A 446 1.34 -24.85 -19.68
CA ARG A 446 1.95 -25.74 -20.67
C ARG A 446 2.55 -27.02 -20.08
N CYS A 447 1.96 -27.55 -19.00
CA CYS A 447 2.26 -28.91 -18.52
C CYS A 447 1.51 -29.94 -19.37
N LEU A 448 2.20 -30.49 -20.39
CA LEU A 448 1.59 -31.32 -21.42
C LEU A 448 1.08 -32.69 -20.94
N ASN A 449 1.50 -33.12 -19.75
CA ASN A 449 1.08 -34.38 -19.14
C ASN A 449 -0.10 -34.21 -18.16
N ILE A 450 -0.63 -32.99 -18.05
CA ILE A 450 -1.84 -32.68 -17.26
C ILE A 450 -3.07 -32.73 -18.17
N SER A 451 -4.11 -33.36 -17.65
CA SER A 451 -5.39 -33.58 -18.35
C SER A 451 -6.58 -33.24 -17.45
N ASP A 452 -7.78 -33.27 -18.03
CA ASP A 452 -9.06 -33.13 -17.30
C ASP A 452 -9.09 -33.90 -15.98
N LYS A 453 -8.61 -35.16 -15.97
CA LYS A 453 -8.60 -36.00 -14.77
C LYS A 453 -7.85 -35.33 -13.61
N GLY A 454 -6.63 -34.85 -13.86
CA GLY A 454 -5.77 -34.30 -12.81
C GLY A 454 -6.36 -33.02 -12.21
N VAL A 455 -6.76 -32.09 -13.08
CA VAL A 455 -7.26 -30.78 -12.63
C VAL A 455 -8.63 -30.90 -11.96
N VAL A 456 -9.54 -31.72 -12.49
CA VAL A 456 -10.84 -31.95 -11.84
C VAL A 456 -10.67 -32.61 -10.47
N GLU A 457 -9.77 -33.60 -10.34
CA GLU A 457 -9.57 -34.29 -9.07
C GLU A 457 -9.00 -33.36 -8.00
N ILE A 458 -8.02 -32.51 -8.32
CA ILE A 458 -7.50 -31.54 -7.34
C ILE A 458 -8.56 -30.52 -6.88
N CYS A 459 -9.51 -30.18 -7.77
CA CYS A 459 -10.59 -29.24 -7.44
C CYS A 459 -11.67 -29.87 -6.56
N ARG A 460 -11.78 -31.21 -6.52
CA ARG A 460 -12.72 -31.94 -5.65
C ARG A 460 -12.27 -32.01 -4.20
N PHE A 461 -10.97 -31.93 -3.92
CA PHE A 461 -10.50 -31.88 -2.54
C PHE A 461 -10.94 -30.58 -1.88
N GLU A 462 -11.14 -30.58 -0.56
CA GLU A 462 -11.27 -29.34 0.21
C GLU A 462 -9.85 -28.79 0.46
N SER A 463 -9.46 -27.82 -0.35
CA SER A 463 -8.16 -27.13 -0.28
C SER A 463 -8.36 -25.61 -0.26
N VAL A 464 -7.36 -24.89 0.24
CA VAL A 464 -7.30 -23.41 0.22
C VAL A 464 -6.84 -22.84 -1.13
N LEU A 465 -6.89 -23.66 -2.19
CA LEU A 465 -6.49 -23.24 -3.53
C LEU A 465 -7.37 -22.08 -4.01
N GLU A 466 -6.73 -20.94 -4.29
CA GLU A 466 -7.37 -19.70 -4.71
C GLU A 466 -7.16 -19.44 -6.20
N GLU A 467 -6.01 -19.83 -6.74
CA GLU A 467 -5.66 -19.62 -8.14
C GLU A 467 -5.00 -20.85 -8.77
N ILE A 468 -5.45 -21.19 -9.98
CA ILE A 468 -4.81 -22.19 -10.83
C ILE A 468 -4.67 -21.68 -12.27
N ASP A 469 -3.45 -21.74 -12.81
CA ASP A 469 -3.19 -21.44 -14.22
C ASP A 469 -2.97 -22.73 -15.02
N ILE A 470 -3.88 -23.01 -15.94
CA ILE A 470 -3.89 -24.18 -16.83
C ILE A 470 -3.70 -23.79 -18.31
N THR A 471 -3.17 -22.59 -18.56
CA THR A 471 -2.90 -22.08 -19.91
C THR A 471 -2.06 -23.05 -20.73
N GLY A 472 -2.50 -23.38 -21.94
CA GLY A 472 -1.79 -24.32 -22.82
C GLY A 472 -1.71 -25.78 -22.32
N CYS A 473 -2.51 -26.17 -21.31
CA CYS A 473 -2.74 -27.57 -20.95
C CYS A 473 -3.87 -28.18 -21.79
N ALA A 474 -3.86 -29.50 -21.95
CA ALA A 474 -4.91 -30.21 -22.70
C ALA A 474 -6.18 -30.40 -21.85
N ILE A 475 -6.82 -29.29 -21.47
CA ILE A 475 -8.04 -29.24 -20.67
C ILE A 475 -9.25 -28.91 -21.55
N SER A 476 -10.28 -29.77 -21.50
CA SER A 476 -11.51 -29.60 -22.26
C SER A 476 -12.42 -28.51 -21.68
N GLU A 477 -13.31 -27.95 -22.51
CA GLU A 477 -14.36 -27.03 -22.04
C GLU A 477 -15.23 -27.65 -20.95
N GLY A 478 -15.52 -28.95 -21.06
CA GLY A 478 -16.34 -29.67 -20.08
C GLY A 478 -15.67 -29.75 -18.71
N ALA A 479 -14.37 -30.03 -18.67
CA ALA A 479 -13.62 -30.03 -17.42
C ALA A 479 -13.50 -28.62 -16.82
N PHE A 480 -13.27 -27.61 -17.65
CA PHE A 480 -13.23 -26.21 -17.21
C PHE A 480 -14.55 -25.77 -16.57
N ALA A 481 -15.69 -26.04 -17.20
CA ALA A 481 -17.01 -25.74 -16.65
C ALA A 481 -17.25 -26.48 -15.32
N LEU A 482 -16.85 -27.75 -15.22
CA LEU A 482 -16.97 -28.52 -13.98
C LEU A 482 -16.09 -27.94 -12.85
N ILE A 483 -14.89 -27.46 -13.15
CA ILE A 483 -14.03 -26.81 -12.16
C ILE A 483 -14.71 -25.56 -11.60
N GLN A 484 -15.32 -24.74 -12.46
CA GLN A 484 -16.05 -23.53 -12.03
C GLN A 484 -17.27 -23.88 -11.16
N GLU A 485 -17.96 -24.98 -11.45
CA GLU A 485 -19.06 -25.47 -10.61
C GLU A 485 -18.57 -25.97 -9.24
N LEU A 486 -17.48 -26.74 -9.22
CA LEU A 486 -16.90 -27.26 -7.97
C LEU A 486 -16.30 -26.15 -7.10
N ARG A 487 -15.68 -25.13 -7.71
CA ARG A 487 -14.92 -24.08 -7.03
C ARG A 487 -15.27 -22.68 -7.57
N PRO A 488 -16.47 -22.16 -7.31
CA PRO A 488 -16.97 -20.91 -7.93
C PRO A 488 -16.21 -19.65 -7.51
N LYS A 489 -15.43 -19.69 -6.42
CA LYS A 489 -14.61 -18.57 -5.93
C LYS A 489 -13.14 -18.64 -6.36
N MET A 490 -12.72 -19.74 -6.98
CA MET A 490 -11.34 -19.96 -7.37
C MET A 490 -11.08 -19.31 -8.74
N THR A 491 -9.97 -18.59 -8.86
CA THR A 491 -9.51 -18.01 -10.11
C THR A 491 -8.90 -19.10 -10.98
N VAL A 492 -9.49 -19.35 -12.15
CA VAL A 492 -8.95 -20.29 -13.14
C VAL A 492 -8.46 -19.51 -14.36
N VAL A 493 -7.14 -19.47 -14.56
CA VAL A 493 -6.54 -18.84 -15.73
C VAL A 493 -6.41 -19.88 -16.83
N ARG A 494 -7.01 -19.60 -17.99
CA ARG A 494 -6.94 -20.45 -19.18
C ARG A 494 -6.84 -19.57 -20.42
N ARG A 495 -5.69 -19.66 -21.10
CA ARG A 495 -5.47 -19.10 -22.44
C ARG A 495 -5.04 -20.24 -23.38
N GLU A 496 -5.34 -20.07 -24.67
CA GLU A 496 -4.95 -21.01 -25.73
C GLU A 496 -3.44 -21.07 -25.95
#